data_AF-X0KTS0-F1
#
_entry.id   AF-X0KTS0-F1
#
_cell.length_a   1.000
_cell.length_b   1.000
_cell.length_c   1.000
_cell.angle_alpha   90.00
_cell.angle_beta   90.00
_cell.angle_gamma   90.00
#
_symmetry.space_group_name_H-M   'P 1'
#
loop_
_entity.id
_entity.type
_entity.pdbx_description
1 polymer ?
#
loop_
_entity_poly.entity_id
_entity_poly.type
_entity_poly.pdbx_seq_one_letter_code
_entity_poly.pdbx_strand_id
1 'polypeptide(L)'
;MKLPQRYSKAEYEWCVDWKQMGRHCRIGRSTRDWTKEEMMSYLDFDKAENERVERNVEKELQAQRFTTYRGSDYVWKAAGRDHEDQQQVYQHRNRRI
;
A
#
# COMPACT_ATOMS: atom_id res chain seq x y z
N MET A 1 11.10 -19.47 -21.77
CA MET A 1 11.74 -19.66 -20.45
C MET A 1 10.65 -19.63 -19.39
N LYS A 2 10.60 -20.57 -18.45
CA LYS A 2 9.59 -20.53 -17.36
C LYS A 2 10.19 -19.75 -16.19
N LEU A 3 9.59 -18.62 -15.81
CA LEU A 3 10.04 -17.90 -14.62
C LEU A 3 9.74 -18.69 -13.35
N PRO A 4 10.70 -18.73 -12.41
CA PRO A 4 10.50 -19.35 -11.12
C PRO A 4 9.31 -18.69 -10.42
N GLN A 5 8.44 -19.51 -9.84
CA GLN A 5 7.27 -19.03 -9.12
C GLN A 5 7.71 -18.58 -7.72
N ARG A 6 7.91 -17.27 -7.56
CA ARG A 6 8.33 -16.65 -6.29
C ARG A 6 7.18 -16.45 -5.30
N TYR A 7 6.00 -16.16 -5.83
CA TYR A 7 4.78 -15.88 -5.08
C TYR A 7 3.74 -17.00 -5.22
N SER A 8 2.92 -17.16 -4.19
CA SER A 8 1.80 -18.10 -4.11
C SER A 8 0.66 -17.69 -5.04
N LYS A 9 -0.25 -18.63 -5.32
CA LYS A 9 -1.45 -18.36 -6.15
C LYS A 9 -2.34 -17.28 -5.53
N ALA A 10 -2.46 -17.28 -4.20
CA ALA A 10 -3.26 -16.32 -3.47
C ALA A 10 -2.73 -14.89 -3.61
N GLU A 11 -1.41 -14.69 -3.60
CA GLU A 11 -0.79 -13.36 -3.80
C GLU A 11 -1.03 -12.83 -5.22
N TYR A 12 -0.99 -13.71 -6.22
CA TYR A 12 -1.34 -13.36 -7.60
C TYR A 12 -2.83 -13.04 -7.77
N GLU A 13 -3.73 -13.76 -7.10
CA GLU A 13 -5.16 -13.44 -7.12
C GLU A 13 -5.43 -12.11 -6.41
N TRP A 14 -4.77 -11.87 -5.28
CA TRP A 14 -4.88 -10.64 -4.50
C TRP A 14 -4.47 -9.40 -5.31
N CYS A 15 -3.36 -9.44 -6.04
CA CYS A 15 -2.90 -8.26 -6.79
C CYS A 15 -3.83 -7.87 -7.96
N VAL A 16 -4.58 -8.83 -8.51
CA VAL A 16 -5.51 -8.64 -9.63
C VAL A 16 -6.92 -8.27 -9.15
N ASP A 17 -7.39 -8.88 -8.07
CA ASP A 17 -8.79 -8.73 -7.61
C ASP A 17 -8.98 -7.54 -6.66
N TRP A 18 -8.10 -7.38 -5.66
CA TRP A 18 -8.38 -6.54 -4.48
C TRP A 18 -7.87 -5.08 -4.57
N LYS A 19 -7.78 -4.51 -5.79
CA LYS A 19 -7.56 -3.05 -6.05
C LYS A 19 -6.13 -2.51 -6.12
N GLN A 20 -5.16 -3.31 -6.53
CA GLN A 20 -3.80 -2.77 -6.77
C GLN A 20 -3.44 -2.65 -8.26
N MET A 21 -3.63 -3.71 -9.04
CA MET A 21 -3.43 -3.67 -10.50
C MET A 21 -4.75 -3.66 -11.27
N GLY A 22 -5.83 -4.17 -10.67
CA GLY A 22 -7.13 -4.36 -11.32
C GLY A 22 -7.15 -5.57 -12.26
N ARG A 23 -8.34 -5.95 -12.73
CA ARG A 23 -8.53 -7.23 -13.43
C ARG A 23 -7.76 -7.39 -14.74
N HIS A 24 -7.54 -6.30 -15.48
CA HIS A 24 -6.84 -6.30 -16.77
C HIS A 24 -5.95 -5.06 -16.90
N CYS A 25 -4.84 -5.20 -17.61
CA CYS A 25 -3.98 -4.09 -18.01
C CYS A 25 -4.68 -3.27 -19.09
N ARG A 26 -4.85 -1.95 -18.86
CA ARG A 26 -5.41 -1.01 -19.85
C ARG A 26 -4.27 -0.34 -20.62
N ILE A 27 -4.21 -0.56 -21.93
CA ILE A 27 -3.28 0.12 -22.83
C ILE A 27 -4.10 0.95 -23.80
N GLY A 28 -4.28 2.24 -23.50
CA GLY A 28 -5.15 3.12 -24.27
C GLY A 28 -6.59 2.63 -24.30
N ARG A 29 -7.09 2.24 -25.47
CA ARG A 29 -8.45 1.68 -25.66
C ARG A 29 -8.51 0.16 -25.57
N SER A 30 -7.38 -0.54 -25.54
CA SER A 30 -7.35 -2.01 -25.46
C SER A 30 -7.11 -2.48 -24.03
N THR A 31 -7.62 -3.67 -23.74
CA THR A 31 -7.39 -4.39 -22.48
C THR A 31 -6.66 -5.68 -22.77
N ARG A 32 -5.70 -6.03 -21.92
CA ARG A 32 -5.02 -7.33 -21.95
C ARG A 32 -4.86 -7.91 -20.56
N ASP A 33 -4.61 -9.21 -20.48
CA ASP A 33 -4.25 -9.87 -19.23
C ASP A 33 -2.86 -9.41 -18.76
N TRP A 34 -2.68 -9.41 -17.44
CA TRP A 34 -1.39 -9.16 -16.82
C TRP A 34 -0.42 -10.29 -17.10
N THR A 35 0.83 -9.97 -17.41
CA THR A 35 1.86 -11.02 -17.49
C THR A 35 2.32 -11.40 -16.10
N LYS A 36 2.85 -12.62 -15.95
CA LYS A 36 3.37 -13.10 -14.67
C LYS A 36 4.52 -12.20 -14.18
N GLU A 37 5.35 -11.74 -15.11
CA GLU A 37 6.44 -10.81 -14.89
C GLU A 37 5.95 -9.49 -14.29
N GLU A 38 4.86 -8.93 -14.82
CA GLU A 38 4.28 -7.68 -14.33
C GLU A 38 3.68 -7.85 -12.94
N MET A 39 2.97 -8.95 -12.71
CA MET A 39 2.40 -9.27 -11.40
C MET A 39 3.50 -9.46 -10.35
N MET A 40 4.57 -10.18 -10.69
CA MET A 40 5.73 -10.33 -9.80
C MET A 40 6.45 -9.00 -9.56
N SER A 41 6.63 -8.17 -10.58
CA SER A 41 7.27 -6.86 -10.43
C SER A 41 6.48 -5.95 -9.49
N TYR A 42 5.14 -6.01 -9.59
CA TYR A 42 4.27 -5.28 -8.69
C TYR A 42 4.38 -5.78 -7.25
N LEU A 43 4.34 -7.10 -7.03
CA LEU A 43 4.49 -7.70 -5.70
C LEU A 43 5.86 -7.42 -5.08
N ASP A 44 6.94 -7.46 -5.89
CA ASP A 44 8.29 -7.10 -5.44
C ASP A 44 8.32 -5.63 -4.95
N PHE A 45 7.66 -4.72 -5.68
CA PHE A 45 7.54 -3.32 -5.28
C PHE A 45 6.71 -3.15 -4.00
N ASP A 46 5.52 -3.75 -3.93
CA ASP A 46 4.61 -3.66 -2.77
C ASP A 46 5.28 -4.17 -1.50
N LYS A 47 5.99 -5.31 -1.59
CA LYS A 47 6.72 -5.88 -0.46
C LYS A 47 7.87 -4.99 -0.02
N ALA A 48 8.68 -4.47 -0.95
CA ALA A 48 9.78 -3.56 -0.62
C ALA A 48 9.27 -2.26 0.03
N GLU A 49 8.11 -1.78 -0.39
CA GLU A 49 7.51 -0.57 0.18
C GLU A 49 6.94 -0.83 1.58
N ASN A 50 6.27 -1.96 1.78
CA ASN A 50 5.83 -2.39 3.12
C ASN A 50 7.03 -2.54 4.07
N GLU A 51 8.12 -3.19 3.65
CA GLU A 51 9.35 -3.30 4.45
C GLU A 51 9.99 -1.93 4.75
N ARG A 52 9.86 -0.95 3.83
CA ARG A 52 10.31 0.43 4.07
C ARG A 52 9.44 1.11 5.12
N VAL A 53 8.12 0.98 5.04
CA VAL A 53 7.17 1.54 5.99
C VAL A 53 7.37 0.93 7.38
N GLU A 54 7.46 -0.39 7.47
CA GLU A 54 7.71 -1.10 8.73
C GLU A 54 9.02 -0.66 9.39
N ARG A 55 10.10 -0.50 8.63
CA ARG A 55 11.37 0.03 9.17
C ARG A 55 11.25 1.47 9.65
N ASN A 56 10.45 2.30 9.00
CA ASN A 56 10.22 3.67 9.45
C ASN A 56 9.40 3.68 10.74
N VAL A 57 8.34 2.88 10.82
CA VAL A 57 7.53 2.71 12.04
C VAL A 57 8.39 2.20 13.18
N GLU A 58 9.23 1.19 12.95
CA GLU A 58 10.16 0.65 13.96
C GLU A 58 11.14 1.73 14.46
N LYS A 59 11.69 2.55 13.56
CA LYS A 59 12.56 3.68 13.96
C LYS A 59 11.83 4.71 14.80
N GLU A 60 10.60 5.06 14.43
CA GLU A 60 9.75 5.97 15.21
C GLU A 60 9.44 5.38 16.59
N LEU A 61 9.09 4.09 16.66
CA LEU A 61 8.87 3.35 17.90
C LEU A 61 10.12 3.26 18.79
N GLN A 62 11.32 3.16 18.20
CA GLN A 62 12.57 3.14 18.95
C GLN A 62 12.96 4.53 19.45
N ALA A 63 12.85 5.56 18.60
CA ALA A 63 13.16 6.94 18.93
C ALA A 63 12.19 7.51 19.97
N GLN A 64 10.92 7.19 19.83
CA GLN A 64 9.88 7.51 20.77
C GLN A 64 9.02 6.26 20.93
N ARG A 65 9.39 5.42 21.91
CA ARG A 65 8.46 4.39 22.39
C ARG A 65 7.13 5.07 22.60
N PHE A 66 6.04 4.50 22.10
CA PHE A 66 4.71 4.92 22.54
C PHE A 66 4.72 4.81 24.06
N THR A 67 5.03 5.91 24.75
CA THR A 67 4.91 6.06 26.19
C THR A 67 3.42 6.21 26.42
N THR A 68 2.71 5.12 26.15
CA THR A 68 1.29 5.00 26.39
C THR A 68 1.10 4.81 27.88
N TYR A 69 1.40 5.86 28.65
CA TYR A 69 0.64 6.11 29.85
C TYR A 69 -0.87 6.28 29.50
N ARG A 70 -1.21 6.55 28.23
CA ARG A 70 -2.59 6.77 27.73
C ARG A 70 -3.23 5.63 26.91
N GLY A 71 -2.62 4.44 26.83
CA GLY A 71 -3.23 3.25 26.19
C GLY A 71 -3.48 3.34 24.67
N SER A 72 -4.07 2.28 24.10
CA SER A 72 -4.33 2.12 22.66
C SER A 72 -5.34 3.14 22.10
N ASP A 73 -6.29 3.61 22.91
CA ASP A 73 -7.30 4.62 22.54
C ASP A 73 -6.66 5.93 22.04
N TYR A 74 -5.52 6.32 22.61
CA TYR A 74 -4.79 7.51 22.19
C TYR A 74 -4.26 7.39 20.76
N VAL A 75 -3.75 6.22 20.38
CA VAL A 75 -3.21 5.96 19.04
C VAL A 75 -4.32 6.03 18.00
N TRP A 76 -5.48 5.42 18.28
CA TRP A 76 -6.63 5.47 17.38
C TRP A 76 -7.17 6.88 17.20
N LYS A 77 -7.23 7.70 18.27
CA LYS A 77 -7.61 9.12 18.18
C LYS A 77 -6.59 9.97 17.43
N ALA A 78 -5.31 9.62 17.47
CA ALA A 78 -4.27 10.29 16.69
C ALA A 78 -4.40 9.93 15.19
N ALA A 79 -4.56 8.65 14.87
CA ALA A 79 -4.78 8.17 13.50
C ALA A 79 -6.06 8.75 12.87
N GLY A 80 -7.14 8.87 13.65
CA GLY A 80 -8.39 9.51 13.19
C GLY A 80 -8.19 10.98 12.79
N ARG A 81 -7.43 11.74 13.58
CA ARG A 81 -7.11 13.14 13.25
C ARG A 81 -6.20 13.27 12.03
N ASP A 82 -5.18 12.43 11.92
CA ASP A 82 -4.32 12.41 10.73
C ASP A 82 -5.12 12.11 9.45
N HIS A 83 -6.09 11.19 9.53
CA HIS A 83 -6.99 10.92 8.42
C HIS A 83 -7.82 12.16 8.02
N GLU A 84 -8.39 12.87 8.98
CA GLU A 84 -9.15 14.11 8.73
C GLU A 84 -8.26 15.20 8.10
N ASP A 85 -7.04 15.37 8.60
CA ASP A 85 -6.08 16.35 8.08
C ASP A 85 -5.67 16.01 6.62
N GLN A 86 -5.40 14.73 6.33
CA GLN A 86 -5.11 14.28 4.97
C GLN A 86 -6.28 14.49 4.01
N GLN A 87 -7.52 14.26 4.45
CA GLN A 87 -8.72 14.53 3.66
C GLN A 87 -8.85 16.02 3.34
N GLN A 88 -8.54 16.91 4.30
CA GLN A 88 -8.55 18.35 4.04
C GLN A 88 -7.49 18.75 3.01
N VAL A 89 -6.26 18.24 3.14
CA VAL A 89 -5.19 18.49 2.14
C VAL A 89 -5.62 18.03 0.75
N TYR A 90 -6.21 16.84 0.65
CA TYR A 90 -6.72 16.29 -0.60
C TYR A 90 -7.84 17.16 -1.21
N GLN A 91 -8.81 17.59 -0.40
CA GLN A 91 -9.90 18.46 -0.85
C GLN A 91 -9.41 19.85 -1.28
N HIS A 92 -8.47 20.44 -0.55
CA HIS A 92 -7.85 21.73 -0.92
C HIS A 92 -7.04 21.63 -2.20
N ARG A 93 -6.36 20.51 -2.43
CA ARG A 93 -5.62 20.23 -3.66
C ARG A 93 -6.54 20.06 -4.87
N ASN A 94 -7.70 19.44 -4.70
CA ASN A 94 -8.70 19.27 -5.76
C ASN A 94 -9.56 20.52 -6.03
N ARG A 95 -9.63 21.48 -5.10
CA ARG A 95 -10.35 22.77 -5.26
C ARG A 95 -9.59 23.84 -6.04
N ARG A 96 -8.33 23.60 -6.40
CA ARG A 96 -7.49 24.54 -7.18
C ARG A 96 -7.49 24.26 -8.70
N ILE A 97 -8.45 23.48 -9.19
CA ILE A 97 -8.71 23.24 -10.62
C ILE A 97 -9.97 24.01 -11.01
#